data_AF-A0A1K1MDR5-F1
#
_entry.id   AF-A0A1K1MDR5-F1
#
_cell.length_a   1.000
_cell.length_b   1.000
_cell.length_c   1.000
_cell.angle_alpha   90.00
_cell.angle_beta   90.00
_cell.angle_gamma   90.00
#
_symmetry.space_group_name_H-M   'P 1'
#
loop_
_entity.id
_entity.type
_entity.pdbx_description
1 polymer ?
#
loop_
_entity_poly.entity_id
_entity_poly.type
_entity_poly.pdbx_seq_one_letter_code
_entity_poly.pdbx_strand_id
1 'polypeptide(L)'
;MKNHFYYLITNTRKERRLSVEDVKFILEHCGYKAQMFDTQFEMGAKRWSKRREFTNALIDSGLTYFAYIKFYKEGDNSYALVAGKTKVTEYYRTDICFTKSEKFKGKAKAFLRDNNLEWDTEKIMVVIPKNTKSEQEAIDIEREITGLLGLYSS
;
A
#
# COMPACT_ATOMS: atom_id res chain seq x y z
N MET A 1 -17.64 -18.34 7.23
CA MET A 1 -16.70 -17.19 7.33
C MET A 1 -15.28 -17.56 7.77
N LYS A 2 -15.05 -18.32 8.86
CA LYS A 2 -13.69 -18.74 9.29
C LYS A 2 -12.84 -19.41 8.20
N ASN A 3 -13.49 -20.15 7.28
CA ASN A 3 -12.80 -20.86 6.20
C ASN A 3 -12.19 -19.91 5.15
N HIS A 4 -12.87 -18.82 4.79
CA HIS A 4 -12.39 -17.88 3.77
C HIS A 4 -11.21 -17.04 4.26
N PHE A 5 -11.33 -16.46 5.47
CA PHE A 5 -10.21 -15.72 6.08
C PHE A 5 -8.97 -16.60 6.22
N TYR A 6 -9.14 -17.84 6.73
CA TYR A 6 -8.03 -18.79 6.86
C TYR A 6 -7.39 -19.14 5.51
N TYR A 7 -8.21 -19.37 4.47
CA TYR A 7 -7.72 -19.63 3.12
C TYR A 7 -6.85 -18.49 2.59
N LEU A 8 -7.31 -17.24 2.73
CA LEU A 8 -6.55 -16.06 2.27
C LEU A 8 -5.20 -15.93 2.98
N ILE A 9 -5.18 -16.07 4.31
CA ILE A 9 -3.94 -15.95 5.08
C ILE A 9 -3.03 -17.18 5.00
N THR A 10 -3.46 -18.31 4.43
CA THR A 10 -2.59 -19.51 4.36
C THR A 10 -2.10 -19.82 2.96
N ASN A 11 -2.92 -19.57 1.94
CA ASN A 11 -2.64 -19.93 0.55
C ASN A 11 -2.37 -18.68 -0.27
N THR A 12 -3.38 -17.81 -0.43
CA THR A 12 -3.31 -16.63 -1.32
C THR A 12 -2.17 -15.68 -0.96
N ARG A 13 -1.92 -15.44 0.35
CA ARG A 13 -0.79 -14.59 0.77
C ARG A 13 0.57 -15.15 0.38
N LYS A 14 0.75 -16.48 0.36
CA LYS A 14 2.03 -17.12 0.01
C LYS A 14 2.35 -16.93 -1.47
N GLU A 15 1.31 -16.89 -2.29
CA GLU A 15 1.40 -16.64 -3.73
C GLU A 15 1.52 -15.14 -4.06
N ARG A 16 1.45 -14.25 -3.06
CA ARG A 16 1.44 -12.79 -3.23
C ARG A 16 0.30 -12.27 -4.11
N ARG A 17 -0.83 -12.99 -4.15
CA ARG A 17 -2.01 -12.66 -4.98
C ARG A 17 -3.23 -12.20 -4.17
N LEU A 18 -3.01 -11.49 -3.07
CA LEU A 18 -4.10 -10.87 -2.33
C LEU A 18 -4.64 -9.67 -3.12
N SER A 19 -5.87 -9.77 -3.62
CA SER A 19 -6.55 -8.70 -4.33
C SER A 19 -6.85 -7.50 -3.41
N VAL A 20 -7.28 -6.38 -3.99
CA VAL A 20 -7.73 -5.21 -3.21
C VAL A 20 -8.86 -5.59 -2.25
N GLU A 21 -9.80 -6.40 -2.73
CA GLU A 21 -10.96 -6.88 -2.00
C GLU A 21 -10.55 -7.82 -0.85
N ASP A 22 -9.61 -8.74 -1.10
CA ASP A 22 -9.08 -9.64 -0.07
C ASP A 22 -8.39 -8.85 1.05
N VAL A 23 -7.56 -7.88 0.69
CA VAL A 23 -6.86 -7.03 1.65
C VAL A 23 -7.85 -6.24 2.49
N LYS A 24 -8.86 -5.63 1.84
CA LYS A 24 -9.91 -4.89 2.54
C LYS A 24 -10.67 -5.79 3.51
N PHE A 25 -11.09 -6.97 3.06
CA PHE A 25 -11.78 -7.96 3.89
C PHE A 25 -10.94 -8.37 5.11
N ILE A 26 -9.65 -8.68 4.92
CA ILE A 26 -8.75 -9.09 6.02
C ILE A 26 -8.58 -7.95 7.03
N LEU A 27 -8.34 -6.72 6.55
CA LEU A 27 -8.13 -5.55 7.41
C LEU A 27 -9.39 -5.24 8.23
N GLU A 28 -10.57 -5.22 7.60
CA GLU A 28 -11.84 -5.02 8.28
C GLU A 28 -12.12 -6.13 9.31
N HIS A 29 -11.82 -7.39 8.96
CA HIS A 29 -11.95 -8.52 9.89
C HIS A 29 -11.04 -8.39 11.12
N CYS A 30 -9.89 -7.75 10.97
CA CYS A 30 -8.95 -7.45 12.04
C CYS A 30 -9.23 -6.12 12.77
N GLY A 31 -10.31 -5.41 12.41
CA GLY A 31 -10.71 -4.17 13.07
C GLY A 31 -9.94 -2.92 12.61
N TYR A 32 -9.19 -3.00 11.51
CA TYR A 32 -8.58 -1.82 10.90
C TYR A 32 -9.58 -1.05 10.05
N LYS A 33 -9.47 0.27 10.07
CA LYS A 33 -10.13 1.15 9.09
C LYS A 33 -9.18 1.35 7.92
N ALA A 34 -9.64 1.05 6.71
CA ALA A 34 -8.84 1.24 5.50
C ALA A 34 -9.64 1.94 4.39
N GLN A 35 -8.95 2.72 3.56
CA GLN A 35 -9.55 3.47 2.47
C GLN A 35 -8.62 3.48 1.24
N MET A 36 -9.21 3.37 0.05
CA MET A 36 -8.47 3.55 -1.20
C MET A 36 -8.29 5.03 -1.52
N PHE A 37 -7.11 5.39 -1.97
CA PHE A 37 -6.79 6.72 -2.50
C PHE A 37 -6.28 6.59 -3.93
N ASP A 38 -6.87 7.39 -4.82
CA ASP A 38 -6.33 7.63 -6.16
C ASP A 38 -5.08 8.51 -6.03
N THR A 39 -3.97 8.02 -6.54
CA THR A 39 -2.67 8.71 -6.47
C THR A 39 -2.57 9.84 -7.48
N GLN A 40 -3.48 9.94 -8.44
CA GLN A 40 -3.38 10.78 -9.62
C GLN A 40 -2.11 10.50 -10.44
N PHE A 41 -1.55 9.28 -10.32
CA PHE A 41 -0.37 8.85 -11.05
C PHE A 41 -0.72 7.79 -12.10
N GLU A 42 -0.97 8.26 -13.31
CA GLU A 42 -1.30 7.43 -14.48
C GLU A 42 -0.29 6.30 -14.70
N MET A 43 -0.82 5.12 -15.03
CA MET A 43 0.00 3.95 -15.37
C MET A 43 1.01 4.27 -16.48
N GLY A 44 2.27 3.86 -16.29
CA GLY A 44 3.35 4.06 -17.26
C GLY A 44 3.90 5.48 -17.36
N ALA A 45 3.33 6.46 -16.64
CA ALA A 45 3.82 7.82 -16.67
C ALA A 45 5.22 7.94 -16.02
N LYS A 46 6.11 8.72 -16.65
CA LYS A 46 7.49 8.92 -16.17
C LYS A 46 7.59 9.90 -14.99
N ARG A 47 6.59 10.75 -14.81
CA ARG A 47 6.55 11.82 -13.80
C ARG A 47 5.18 11.88 -13.16
N TRP A 48 5.17 12.06 -11.85
CA TRP A 48 3.94 12.22 -11.07
C TRP A 48 3.55 13.70 -11.00
N SER A 49 2.96 14.21 -12.08
CA SER A 49 2.59 15.63 -12.23
C SER A 49 1.58 16.10 -11.18
N LYS A 50 0.60 15.27 -10.88
CA LYS A 50 -0.50 15.55 -9.94
C LYS A 50 -0.24 15.11 -8.49
N ARG A 51 1.03 14.93 -8.10
CA ARG A 51 1.39 14.53 -6.72
C ARG A 51 0.85 15.47 -5.65
N ARG A 52 0.71 16.77 -5.98
CA ARG A 52 0.14 17.76 -5.05
C ARG A 52 -1.35 17.50 -4.78
N GLU A 53 -2.12 17.15 -5.81
CA GLU A 53 -3.55 16.83 -5.66
C GLU A 53 -3.74 15.60 -4.77
N PHE A 54 -2.95 14.55 -4.97
CA PHE A 54 -2.92 13.39 -4.08
C PHE A 54 -2.52 13.75 -2.65
N THR A 55 -1.49 14.58 -2.48
CA THR A 55 -1.05 15.03 -1.15
C THR A 55 -2.16 15.81 -0.44
N ASN A 56 -2.85 16.70 -1.15
CA ASN A 56 -3.97 17.48 -0.61
C ASN A 56 -5.13 16.55 -0.20
N ALA A 57 -5.49 15.57 -1.02
CA ALA A 57 -6.55 14.62 -0.68
C ALA A 57 -6.28 13.87 0.63
N LEU A 58 -5.02 13.53 0.91
CA LEU A 58 -4.61 12.93 2.19
C LEU A 58 -4.73 13.92 3.35
N ILE A 59 -4.29 15.17 3.17
CA ILE A 59 -4.37 16.23 4.19
C ILE A 59 -5.84 16.56 4.51
N ASP A 60 -6.68 16.73 3.49
CA ASP A 60 -8.11 17.00 3.61
C ASP A 60 -8.86 15.87 4.33
N SER A 61 -8.29 14.65 4.29
CA SER A 61 -8.78 13.48 5.05
C SER A 61 -8.30 13.45 6.52
N GLY A 62 -7.59 14.48 6.99
CA GLY A 62 -7.08 14.59 8.36
C GLY A 62 -5.91 13.65 8.68
N LEU A 63 -5.21 13.14 7.66
CA LEU A 63 -4.08 12.23 7.82
C LEU A 63 -2.79 13.03 8.05
N THR A 64 -1.93 12.55 8.95
CA THR A 64 -0.56 13.07 9.12
C THR A 64 0.43 11.91 9.09
N TYR A 65 0.27 10.91 9.95
CA TYR A 65 0.97 9.65 9.92
C TYR A 65 -0.02 8.54 9.62
N PHE A 66 0.37 7.58 8.77
CA PHE A 66 -0.44 6.42 8.43
C PHE A 66 0.42 5.32 7.80
N ALA A 67 -0.09 4.09 7.84
CA ALA A 67 0.42 2.99 7.04
C ALA A 67 -0.33 2.91 5.71
N TYR A 68 0.32 2.41 4.67
CA TYR A 68 -0.27 2.23 3.36
C TYR A 68 0.17 0.91 2.74
N ILE A 69 -0.61 0.45 1.76
CA ILE A 69 -0.32 -0.73 0.93
C ILE A 69 -0.21 -0.29 -0.53
N LYS A 70 0.87 -0.70 -1.19
CA LYS A 70 1.06 -0.58 -2.64
C LYS A 70 0.75 -1.91 -3.32
N PHE A 71 0.21 -1.79 -4.53
CA PHE A 71 -0.20 -2.92 -5.34
C PHE A 71 0.69 -3.04 -6.58
N TYR A 72 0.78 -4.25 -7.12
CA TYR A 72 1.26 -4.49 -8.47
C TYR A 72 0.10 -4.88 -9.38
N LYS A 73 0.27 -4.67 -10.68
CA LYS A 73 -0.72 -4.99 -11.70
C LYS A 73 -0.31 -6.24 -12.47
N GLU A 74 -1.27 -7.14 -12.69
CA GLU A 74 -1.15 -8.33 -13.53
C GLU A 74 -2.47 -8.48 -14.32
N GLY A 75 -2.43 -8.13 -15.60
CA GLY A 75 -3.65 -7.92 -16.40
C GLY A 75 -4.48 -6.76 -15.87
N ASP A 76 -5.77 -6.98 -15.69
CA ASP A 76 -6.70 -5.98 -15.14
C ASP A 76 -6.78 -6.00 -13.60
N ASN A 77 -6.04 -6.90 -12.96
CA ASN A 77 -6.08 -7.11 -11.52
C ASN A 77 -4.92 -6.42 -10.80
N SER A 78 -5.17 -6.05 -9.54
CA SER A 78 -4.19 -5.43 -8.66
C SER A 78 -4.01 -6.25 -7.39
N TYR A 79 -2.75 -6.54 -7.02
CA TYR A 79 -2.42 -7.40 -5.90
C TYR A 79 -1.44 -6.72 -4.93
N ALA A 80 -1.65 -6.90 -3.62
CA ALA A 80 -0.85 -6.23 -2.61
C ALA A 80 0.59 -6.76 -2.57
N LEU A 81 1.56 -5.85 -2.45
CA LEU A 81 2.98 -6.21 -2.47
C LEU A 81 3.80 -5.61 -1.34
N VAL A 82 3.57 -4.34 -1.02
CA VAL A 82 4.37 -3.58 -0.06
C VAL A 82 3.45 -2.91 0.93
N ALA A 83 3.81 -3.00 2.21
CA ALA A 83 3.33 -2.11 3.24
C ALA A 83 4.43 -1.11 3.61
N GLY A 84 4.05 0.12 3.90
CA GLY A 84 4.97 1.14 4.39
C GLY A 84 4.25 2.15 5.27
N LYS A 85 4.97 2.80 6.18
CA LYS A 85 4.48 4.03 6.81
C LYS A 85 4.86 5.26 6.01
N THR A 86 4.13 6.34 6.21
CA THR A 86 4.52 7.65 5.69
C THR A 86 4.09 8.76 6.65
N LYS A 87 4.61 9.95 6.36
CA LYS A 87 4.19 11.21 6.94
C LYS A 87 3.75 12.16 5.83
N VAL A 88 2.60 12.79 5.98
CA VAL A 88 2.14 13.90 5.16
C VAL A 88 2.03 15.15 6.03
N THR A 89 2.51 16.28 5.51
CA THR A 89 2.33 17.59 6.16
C THR A 89 2.14 18.65 5.07
N GLU A 90 1.70 19.84 5.45
CA GLU A 90 1.53 20.97 4.53
C GLU A 90 2.83 21.34 3.78
N TYR A 91 4.00 21.11 4.39
CA TYR A 91 5.30 21.44 3.82
C TYR A 91 5.99 20.24 3.14
N TYR A 92 5.76 19.02 3.63
CA TYR A 92 6.40 17.81 3.13
C TYR A 92 5.44 16.99 2.26
N ARG A 93 5.85 16.77 1.01
CA ARG A 93 5.27 15.73 0.14
C ARG A 93 5.47 14.37 0.83
N THR A 94 4.52 13.46 0.67
CA THR A 94 4.65 12.06 1.12
C THR A 94 5.97 11.46 0.60
N ASP A 95 6.55 10.47 1.29
CA ASP A 95 7.72 9.72 0.80
C ASP A 95 7.35 8.58 -0.17
N ILE A 96 6.06 8.40 -0.45
CA ILE A 96 5.52 7.39 -1.36
C ILE A 96 6.17 7.54 -2.75
N CYS A 97 6.66 6.42 -3.29
CA CYS A 97 7.36 6.35 -4.56
C CYS A 97 7.08 5.02 -5.26
N PHE A 98 6.94 5.08 -6.58
CA PHE A 98 6.70 3.94 -7.48
C PHE A 98 7.87 3.69 -8.45
N THR A 99 9.06 4.23 -8.16
CA THR A 99 10.19 4.09 -9.08
C THR A 99 10.73 2.66 -9.11
N LYS A 100 10.88 2.10 -10.31
CA LYS A 100 11.46 0.77 -10.58
C LYS A 100 12.98 0.77 -10.76
N SER A 101 13.65 1.92 -10.68
CA SER A 101 15.08 2.05 -11.06
C SER A 101 15.96 0.93 -10.46
N GLU A 102 16.75 0.31 -11.32
CA GLU A 102 17.65 -0.82 -11.03
C GLU A 102 18.70 -0.52 -9.96
N LYS A 103 18.96 0.77 -9.70
CA LYS A 103 19.87 1.22 -8.65
C LYS A 103 19.34 0.91 -7.24
N PHE A 104 18.04 0.64 -7.07
CA PHE A 104 17.42 0.43 -5.77
C PHE A 104 17.17 -1.06 -5.47
N LYS A 105 17.83 -1.58 -4.43
CA LYS A 105 17.95 -3.03 -4.09
C LYS A 105 16.78 -3.61 -3.25
N GLY A 106 15.54 -3.21 -3.49
CA GLY A 106 14.40 -3.69 -2.68
C GLY A 106 13.85 -5.06 -3.12
N LYS A 107 13.50 -5.95 -2.18
CA LYS A 107 12.92 -7.29 -2.47
C LYS A 107 11.66 -7.20 -3.34
N ALA A 108 10.80 -6.21 -3.09
CA ALA A 108 9.60 -5.97 -3.90
C ALA A 108 9.95 -5.59 -5.35
N LYS A 109 10.99 -4.78 -5.57
CA LYS A 109 11.43 -4.39 -6.92
C LYS A 109 12.05 -5.57 -7.67
N ALA A 110 12.80 -6.42 -6.97
CA ALA A 110 13.29 -7.68 -7.52
C ALA A 110 12.12 -8.58 -7.95
N PHE A 111 11.12 -8.78 -7.07
CA PHE A 111 9.91 -9.53 -7.41
C PHE A 111 9.23 -9.00 -8.68
N LEU A 112 9.01 -7.68 -8.78
CA LEU A 112 8.39 -7.09 -9.96
C LEU A 112 9.19 -7.33 -11.23
N ARG A 113 10.51 -7.12 -11.19
CA ARG A 113 11.39 -7.32 -12.36
C ARG A 113 11.41 -8.78 -12.78
N ASP A 114 11.65 -9.69 -11.84
CA ASP A 114 11.85 -11.11 -12.12
C ASP A 114 10.57 -11.77 -12.67
N ASN A 115 9.40 -11.17 -12.42
CA ASN A 115 8.10 -11.62 -12.93
C ASN A 115 7.54 -10.72 -14.06
N ASN A 116 8.28 -9.71 -14.54
CA ASN A 116 7.83 -8.74 -15.55
C ASN A 116 6.50 -8.03 -15.20
N LEU A 117 6.38 -7.59 -13.94
CA LEU A 117 5.19 -6.94 -13.38
C LEU A 117 5.39 -5.42 -13.20
N GLU A 118 4.27 -4.71 -13.05
CA GLU A 118 4.26 -3.26 -12.85
C GLU A 118 3.69 -2.87 -11.49
N TRP A 119 4.15 -1.75 -10.94
CA TRP A 119 3.40 -1.11 -9.86
C TRP A 119 2.05 -0.69 -10.40
N ASP A 120 1.00 -0.90 -9.62
CA ASP A 120 -0.24 -0.18 -9.82
C ASP A 120 -0.03 1.23 -9.26
N THR A 121 0.32 2.16 -10.13
CA THR A 121 0.67 3.52 -9.72
C THR A 121 -0.54 4.34 -9.37
N GLU A 122 -1.73 3.99 -9.87
CA GLU A 122 -2.96 4.80 -9.81
C GLU A 122 -3.63 4.79 -8.45
N LYS A 123 -3.29 3.82 -7.58
CA LYS A 123 -3.95 3.69 -6.27
C LYS A 123 -3.05 3.15 -5.17
N ILE A 124 -3.39 3.54 -3.95
CA ILE A 124 -2.90 2.89 -2.72
C ILE A 124 -4.06 2.66 -1.76
N MET A 125 -3.88 1.74 -0.84
CA MET A 125 -4.77 1.60 0.31
C MET A 125 -4.10 2.23 1.52
N VAL A 126 -4.78 3.15 2.19
CA VAL A 126 -4.34 3.75 3.44
C VAL A 126 -5.03 3.05 4.60
N VAL A 127 -4.25 2.59 5.58
CA VAL A 127 -4.74 2.07 6.86
C VAL A 127 -4.71 3.21 7.87
N ILE A 128 -5.90 3.62 8.32
CA ILE A 128 -6.10 4.84 9.09
C ILE A 128 -5.88 4.54 10.58
N PRO A 129 -4.84 5.13 11.22
CA PRO A 129 -4.63 4.99 12.65
C PRO A 129 -5.74 5.70 13.45
N LYS A 130 -5.92 5.28 14.70
CA LYS A 130 -6.81 5.96 15.66
C LYS A 130 -6.29 7.35 16.00
N ASN A 131 -4.97 7.50 16.14
CA ASN A 131 -4.31 8.79 16.28
C ASN A 131 -3.43 9.08 15.06
N THR A 132 -3.97 9.86 14.11
CA THR A 132 -3.26 10.25 12.89
C THR A 132 -2.01 11.09 13.13
N LYS A 133 -1.79 11.61 14.35
CA LYS A 133 -0.57 12.34 14.71
C LYS A 133 0.53 11.46 15.32
N SER A 134 0.23 10.18 15.59
CA SER A 134 1.17 9.23 16.18
C SER A 134 1.99 8.51 15.13
N GLU A 135 3.27 8.85 15.01
CA GLU A 135 4.19 8.10 14.15
C GLU A 135 4.35 6.65 14.62
N GLN A 136 4.40 6.45 15.93
CA GLN A 136 4.55 5.12 16.53
C GLN A 136 3.37 4.21 16.16
N GLU A 137 2.15 4.74 16.18
CA GLU A 137 0.97 3.96 15.76
C GLU A 137 1.04 3.57 14.28
N ALA A 138 1.50 4.48 13.40
CA ALA A 138 1.71 4.14 11.99
C ALA A 138 2.81 3.07 11.79
N ILE A 139 3.89 3.10 12.59
CA ILE A 139 4.93 2.06 12.61
C ILE A 139 4.35 0.70 13.03
N ASP A 140 3.56 0.69 14.11
CA ASP A 140 2.99 -0.54 14.64
C ASP A 140 2.00 -1.15 13.64
N ILE A 141 1.14 -0.33 13.02
CA ILE A 141 0.23 -0.78 11.95
C ILE A 141 1.03 -1.33 10.77
N GLU A 142 2.06 -0.62 10.29
CA GLU A 142 2.91 -1.10 9.18
C GLU A 142 3.46 -2.51 9.47
N ARG A 143 4.04 -2.70 10.66
CA ARG A 143 4.61 -3.99 11.08
C ARG A 143 3.54 -5.08 11.10
N GLU A 144 2.39 -4.79 11.69
CA GLU A 144 1.28 -5.74 11.82
C GLU A 144 0.71 -6.15 10.46
N ILE A 145 0.38 -5.19 9.59
CA ILE A 145 -0.19 -5.49 8.27
C ILE A 145 0.84 -6.17 7.36
N THR A 146 2.13 -5.85 7.50
CA THR A 146 3.22 -6.53 6.77
C THR A 146 3.22 -8.02 7.09
N GLY A 147 3.18 -8.37 8.39
CA GLY A 147 3.16 -9.77 8.84
C GLY A 147 1.85 -10.49 8.52
N LEU A 148 0.71 -9.82 8.74
CA LEU A 148 -0.62 -10.37 8.49
C LEU A 148 -0.80 -10.77 7.02
N LEU A 149 -0.44 -9.87 6.11
CA LEU A 149 -0.67 -9.98 4.67
C LEU A 149 0.53 -10.59 3.92
N GLY A 150 1.68 -10.81 4.57
CA GLY A 150 2.88 -11.38 3.93
C GLY A 150 3.58 -10.44 2.95
N LEU A 151 3.47 -9.13 3.16
CA LEU A 151 3.99 -8.09 2.27
C LEU A 151 5.49 -7.86 2.49
N TYR A 152 6.13 -7.17 1.54
CA TYR A 152 7.44 -6.59 1.78
C TYR A 152 7.28 -5.28 2.56
N SER A 153 8.23 -4.96 3.44
CA SER A 153 8.33 -3.64 4.06
C SER A 153 8.88 -2.62 3.04
N SER A 154 8.43 -1.37 3.13
CA SER A 154 8.85 -0.28 2.24
C SER A 154 10.25 0.25 2.54
#